data_AF-A0A8U0RFB8-F1
#
_entry.id   AF-A0A8U0RFB8-F1
#
_cell.length_a   1.000
_cell.length_b   1.000
_cell.length_c   1.000
_cell.angle_alpha   90.00
_cell.angle_beta   90.00
_cell.angle_gamma   90.00
#
_symmetry.space_group_name_H-M   'P 1'
#
loop_
_entity.id
_entity.type
_entity.pdbx_description
1 polymer ?
#
loop_
_entity_poly.entity_id
_entity_poly.type
_entity_poly.pdbx_seq_one_letter_code
_entity_poly.pdbx_strand_id
1 'polypeptide(L)'
;MRHQLSQPGAPVANHAEVGPACCGEPLDVTHKDALSLSYHFFITSQAKPGQPWCEVQGQINGKTFLSYDCQTKEFKPIGPWGMKLKDRSFWQQQEETVKLLVEELRKKLLDIKAENFTKSGTGSLTMQGRLMCERGADGHTRASWQFRFNESITYRFDPNNRKWTVDHSGGQQVKDMLDGDRELTMLLVRTSNGDCQSWLQQVWEHWDETQETTGAPATTLHVALFKGAAIRPIASVFLVVLTHSILFVVQGIVL
;
A
#
# COMPACT_ATOMS: atom_id res chain seq x y z
N MET A 1 -28.43 69.80 -22.34
CA MET A 1 -28.96 70.32 -21.07
C MET A 1 -28.80 69.26 -20.00
N ARG A 2 -28.07 69.57 -18.91
CA ARG A 2 -28.15 68.86 -17.63
C ARG A 2 -29.28 69.48 -16.80
N HIS A 3 -29.95 68.67 -15.98
CA HIS A 3 -30.25 68.86 -14.54
C HIS A 3 -31.21 67.70 -14.15
N GLN A 4 -30.75 66.70 -13.38
CA GLN A 4 -30.79 66.61 -11.89
C GLN A 4 -32.20 66.30 -11.38
N LEU A 5 -32.48 65.48 -10.35
CA LEU A 5 -31.80 64.53 -9.47
C LEU A 5 -32.95 63.94 -8.60
N SER A 6 -32.97 62.65 -8.23
CA SER A 6 -33.56 62.18 -6.95
C SER A 6 -33.48 60.66 -6.78
N GLN A 7 -32.64 60.22 -5.84
CA GLN A 7 -32.88 59.08 -4.91
C GLN A 7 -33.34 59.70 -3.55
N PRO A 8 -33.72 58.97 -2.47
CA PRO A 8 -33.59 57.52 -2.18
C PRO A 8 -34.83 56.86 -1.50
N GLY A 9 -34.77 55.54 -1.24
CA GLY A 9 -35.68 54.88 -0.30
C GLY A 9 -35.60 53.35 -0.27
N ALA A 10 -34.84 52.81 0.68
CA ALA A 10 -35.05 51.51 1.34
C ALA A 10 -34.90 51.77 2.87
N PRO A 11 -35.30 50.90 3.82
CA PRO A 11 -35.84 49.53 3.71
C PRO A 11 -37.07 49.26 4.63
N VAL A 12 -37.72 48.09 4.50
CA VAL A 12 -38.38 47.42 5.65
C VAL A 12 -38.12 45.92 5.56
N ALA A 13 -37.54 45.38 6.63
CA ALA A 13 -37.31 43.96 6.85
C ALA A 13 -38.57 43.29 7.39
N ASN A 14 -38.96 42.14 6.83
CA ASN A 14 -39.97 41.27 7.43
C ASN A 14 -39.32 40.00 7.95
N HIS A 15 -39.67 39.70 9.20
CA HIS A 15 -39.18 38.60 10.01
C HIS A 15 -39.73 37.24 9.56
N ALA A 16 -38.89 36.25 9.82
CA ALA A 16 -39.00 34.81 9.69
C ALA A 16 -40.36 34.13 9.98
N GLU A 17 -40.66 33.11 9.18
CA GLU A 17 -41.17 31.82 9.68
C GLU A 17 -40.28 30.70 9.12
N VAL A 18 -39.55 30.04 10.02
CA VAL A 18 -38.76 28.84 9.75
C VAL A 18 -39.65 27.64 10.10
N GLY A 19 -40.14 26.93 9.10
CA GLY A 19 -40.82 25.64 9.28
C GLY A 19 -39.84 24.57 9.81
N PRO A 20 -40.34 23.53 10.48
CA PRO A 20 -39.48 22.56 11.14
C PRO A 20 -38.66 21.80 10.09
N ALA A 21 -37.34 21.83 10.26
CA ALA A 21 -36.43 20.98 9.52
C ALA A 21 -36.88 19.52 9.69
N CYS A 22 -37.24 18.88 8.59
CA CYS A 22 -37.39 17.43 8.58
C CYS A 22 -36.07 16.84 9.09
N CYS A 23 -36.13 16.13 10.21
CA CYS A 23 -35.06 15.27 10.67
C CYS A 23 -34.84 14.19 9.61
N GLY A 24 -33.99 14.47 8.62
CA GLY A 24 -33.37 13.43 7.84
C GLY A 24 -32.53 12.61 8.80
N GLU A 25 -32.89 11.34 8.99
CA GLU A 25 -31.99 10.36 9.57
C GLU A 25 -30.61 10.50 8.89
N PRO A 26 -29.50 10.44 9.64
CA PRO A 26 -28.22 10.27 9.00
C PRO A 26 -28.33 9.00 8.18
N LEU A 27 -28.22 9.12 6.85
CA LEU A 27 -27.83 7.97 6.03
C LEU A 27 -26.53 7.49 6.67
N ASP A 28 -26.60 6.39 7.40
CA ASP A 28 -25.46 5.58 7.75
C ASP A 28 -24.90 5.07 6.42
N VAL A 29 -24.15 5.95 5.75
CA VAL A 29 -23.14 5.51 4.81
C VAL A 29 -22.09 4.90 5.72
N THR A 30 -22.34 3.64 6.11
CA THR A 30 -21.28 2.76 6.54
C THR A 30 -20.27 2.87 5.42
N HIS A 31 -19.18 3.59 5.66
CA HIS A 31 -18.07 3.71 4.74
C HIS A 31 -17.54 2.28 4.62
N LYS A 32 -18.12 1.49 3.71
CA LYS A 32 -17.50 0.27 3.22
C LYS A 32 -16.17 0.77 2.71
N ASP A 33 -15.13 0.56 3.50
CA ASP A 33 -13.77 1.01 3.19
C ASP A 33 -13.52 0.70 1.73
N ALA A 34 -13.35 1.76 0.93
CA ALA A 34 -13.24 1.63 -0.51
C ALA A 34 -12.14 0.60 -0.79
N LEU A 35 -12.51 -0.55 -1.38
CA LEU A 35 -11.56 -1.61 -1.65
C LEU A 35 -10.54 -1.08 -2.65
N SER A 36 -9.28 -1.12 -2.25
CA SER A 36 -8.14 -0.68 -3.03
C SER A 36 -7.14 -1.82 -3.17
N LEU A 37 -6.66 -2.00 -4.38
CA LEU A 37 -5.58 -2.92 -4.73
C LEU A 37 -4.42 -2.08 -5.27
N SER A 38 -3.23 -2.24 -4.71
CA SER A 38 -2.05 -1.51 -5.17
C SER A 38 -0.82 -2.39 -5.27
N TYR A 39 0.05 -2.07 -6.23
CA TYR A 39 1.34 -2.71 -6.44
C TYR A 39 2.43 -1.68 -6.35
N HIS A 40 3.43 -1.95 -5.52
CA HIS A 40 4.59 -1.12 -5.31
C HIS A 40 5.80 -1.81 -5.94
N PHE A 41 6.44 -1.14 -6.88
CA PHE A 41 7.59 -1.64 -7.62
C PHE A 41 8.84 -0.91 -7.13
N PHE A 42 9.86 -1.65 -6.75
CA PHE A 42 11.17 -1.10 -6.39
C PHE A 42 12.19 -1.70 -7.34
N ILE A 43 12.74 -0.90 -8.25
CA ILE A 43 13.64 -1.40 -9.31
C ILE A 43 14.95 -0.60 -9.29
N THR A 44 16.06 -1.32 -9.39
CA THR A 44 17.41 -0.77 -9.57
C THR A 44 17.94 -1.22 -10.94
N SER A 45 18.33 -0.28 -11.80
CA SER A 45 18.74 -0.61 -13.18
C SER A 45 19.97 -1.50 -13.22
N GLN A 46 21.01 -1.10 -12.48
CA GLN A 46 22.28 -1.79 -12.37
C GLN A 46 22.55 -2.11 -10.90
N ALA A 47 21.98 -3.21 -10.40
CA ALA A 47 22.27 -3.71 -9.06
C ALA A 47 23.66 -4.34 -9.00
N LYS A 48 24.33 -4.24 -7.84
CA LYS A 48 25.62 -4.92 -7.62
C LYS A 48 25.41 -6.43 -7.54
N PRO A 49 26.43 -7.24 -7.87
CA PRO A 49 26.36 -8.68 -7.66
C PRO A 49 25.92 -9.04 -6.24
N GLY A 50 24.92 -9.91 -6.11
CA GLY A 50 24.37 -10.35 -4.82
C GLY A 50 23.35 -9.40 -4.18
N GLN A 51 23.04 -8.24 -4.77
CA GLN A 51 21.95 -7.38 -4.32
C GLN A 51 20.70 -7.60 -5.16
N PRO A 52 19.49 -7.61 -4.56
CA PRO A 52 18.26 -7.72 -5.33
C PRO A 52 18.10 -6.49 -6.23
N TRP A 53 17.80 -6.75 -7.49
CA TRP A 53 17.61 -5.68 -8.48
C TRP A 53 16.16 -5.21 -8.55
N CYS A 54 15.21 -6.00 -8.06
CA CYS A 54 13.89 -5.50 -7.72
C CYS A 54 13.13 -6.31 -6.68
N GLU A 55 12.14 -5.64 -6.10
CA GLU A 55 11.09 -6.19 -5.26
C GLU A 55 9.74 -5.58 -5.71
N VAL A 56 8.68 -6.39 -5.71
CA VAL A 56 7.31 -5.91 -5.89
C VAL A 56 6.45 -6.33 -4.70
N GLN A 57 5.67 -5.41 -4.17
CA GLN A 57 4.70 -5.69 -3.10
C GLN A 57 3.28 -5.41 -3.58
N GLY A 58 2.40 -6.41 -3.48
CA GLY A 58 0.97 -6.25 -3.67
C GLY A 58 0.27 -5.99 -2.33
N GLN A 59 -0.63 -5.01 -2.29
CA GLN A 59 -1.37 -4.61 -1.10
C GLN A 59 -2.88 -4.51 -1.37
N ILE A 60 -3.68 -4.95 -0.41
CA ILE A 60 -5.13 -4.75 -0.35
C ILE A 60 -5.42 -3.83 0.84
N ASN A 61 -6.03 -2.67 0.61
CA ASN A 61 -6.25 -1.63 1.64
C ASN A 61 -4.99 -1.32 2.48
N GLY A 62 -3.84 -1.23 1.81
CA GLY A 62 -2.54 -0.95 2.43
C GLY A 62 -1.88 -2.13 3.16
N LYS A 63 -2.52 -3.31 3.22
CA LYS A 63 -1.95 -4.52 3.83
C LYS A 63 -1.34 -5.42 2.76
N THR A 64 -0.07 -5.78 2.93
CA THR A 64 0.65 -6.65 1.99
C THR A 64 0.04 -8.05 1.94
N PHE A 65 -0.26 -8.52 0.72
CA PHE A 65 -0.74 -9.88 0.46
C PHE A 65 0.19 -10.66 -0.49
N LEU A 66 1.15 -9.99 -1.12
CA LEU A 66 2.00 -10.54 -2.16
C LEU A 66 3.37 -9.87 -2.10
N SER A 67 4.42 -10.67 -2.27
CA SER A 67 5.79 -10.20 -2.49
C SER A 67 6.41 -10.95 -3.66
N TYR A 68 7.07 -10.25 -4.55
CA TYR A 68 7.87 -10.82 -5.64
C TYR A 68 9.30 -10.32 -5.53
N ASP A 69 10.24 -11.24 -5.36
CA ASP A 69 11.68 -10.97 -5.38
C ASP A 69 12.24 -11.41 -6.73
N CYS A 70 12.85 -10.47 -7.45
CA CYS A 70 13.33 -10.72 -8.80
C CYS A 70 14.66 -11.46 -8.87
N GLN A 71 15.39 -11.52 -7.75
CA GLN A 71 16.64 -12.27 -7.62
C GLN A 71 16.35 -13.75 -7.41
N THR A 72 15.43 -14.09 -6.50
CA THR A 72 15.01 -15.49 -6.26
C THR A 72 13.96 -15.95 -7.26
N LYS A 73 13.30 -15.00 -7.95
CA LYS A 73 12.15 -15.21 -8.83
C LYS A 73 10.94 -15.83 -8.11
N GLU A 74 10.87 -15.65 -6.80
CA GLU A 74 9.78 -16.20 -5.99
C GLU A 74 8.61 -15.22 -5.90
N PHE A 75 7.43 -15.70 -6.29
CA PHE A 75 6.17 -14.95 -6.19
C PHE A 75 5.36 -15.49 -5.00
N LYS A 76 5.48 -14.82 -3.85
CA LYS A 76 5.07 -15.34 -2.54
C LYS A 76 3.74 -14.74 -2.07
N PRO A 77 2.81 -15.58 -1.60
CA PRO A 77 1.66 -15.11 -0.84
C PRO A 77 2.09 -14.67 0.57
N ILE A 78 1.57 -13.53 1.02
CA ILE A 78 1.82 -12.95 2.34
C ILE A 78 0.50 -12.82 3.10
N GLY A 79 0.50 -13.23 4.36
CA GLY A 79 -0.66 -13.10 5.25
C GLY A 79 -1.91 -13.89 4.80
N PRO A 80 -3.05 -13.66 5.48
CA PRO A 80 -4.28 -14.41 5.21
C PRO A 80 -4.79 -14.23 3.78
N TRP A 81 -4.74 -12.99 3.28
CA TRP A 81 -5.18 -12.66 1.92
C TRP A 81 -4.32 -13.33 0.85
N GLY A 82 -3.00 -13.33 0.99
CA GLY A 82 -2.12 -14.03 0.05
C GLY A 82 -2.42 -15.52 0.03
N MET A 83 -2.55 -16.15 1.20
CA MET A 83 -2.82 -17.59 1.31
C MET A 83 -4.19 -17.97 0.74
N LYS A 84 -5.17 -17.08 0.82
CA LYS A 84 -6.50 -17.28 0.24
C LYS A 84 -6.50 -17.17 -1.29
N LEU A 85 -5.73 -16.23 -1.82
CA LEU A 85 -5.75 -15.91 -3.25
C LEU A 85 -4.76 -16.76 -4.07
N LYS A 86 -3.73 -17.36 -3.46
CA LYS A 86 -2.66 -18.09 -4.17
C LYS A 86 -3.13 -19.25 -5.05
N ASP A 87 -4.22 -19.92 -4.66
CA ASP A 87 -4.74 -21.10 -5.36
C ASP A 87 -5.81 -20.72 -6.40
N ARG A 88 -6.08 -19.42 -6.57
CA ARG A 88 -7.04 -18.91 -7.57
C ARG A 88 -6.36 -18.75 -8.93
N SER A 89 -7.14 -18.91 -10.00
CA SER A 89 -6.64 -18.85 -11.38
C SER A 89 -6.00 -17.51 -11.74
N PHE A 90 -6.46 -16.39 -11.16
CA PHE A 90 -5.90 -15.07 -11.46
C PHE A 90 -4.47 -14.88 -10.90
N TRP A 91 -4.05 -15.66 -9.90
CA TRP A 91 -2.72 -15.52 -9.27
C TRP A 91 -1.58 -15.76 -10.27
N GLN A 92 -1.72 -16.75 -11.15
CA GLN A 92 -0.74 -17.02 -12.21
C GLN A 92 -0.69 -15.89 -13.25
N GLN A 93 -1.85 -15.40 -13.69
CA GLN A 93 -1.93 -14.27 -14.63
C GLN A 93 -1.33 -12.99 -14.03
N GLN A 94 -1.53 -12.79 -12.73
CA GLN A 94 -0.96 -11.70 -11.96
C GLN A 94 0.57 -11.80 -11.92
N GLU A 95 1.12 -12.99 -11.66
CA GLU A 95 2.56 -13.24 -11.69
C GLU A 95 3.19 -12.93 -13.06
N GLU A 96 2.59 -13.43 -14.14
CA GLU A 96 3.07 -13.16 -15.51
C GLU A 96 3.09 -11.66 -15.83
N THR A 97 2.01 -10.95 -15.45
CA THR A 97 1.90 -9.51 -15.70
C THR A 97 2.90 -8.71 -14.88
N VAL A 98 3.10 -9.06 -13.61
CA VAL A 98 4.09 -8.40 -12.74
C VAL A 98 5.51 -8.61 -13.27
N LYS A 99 5.84 -9.82 -13.72
CA LYS A 99 7.15 -10.11 -14.35
C LYS A 99 7.37 -9.26 -15.60
N LEU A 100 6.37 -9.18 -16.49
CA LEU A 100 6.44 -8.37 -17.70
C LEU A 100 6.65 -6.89 -17.39
N LEU A 101 5.89 -6.34 -16.43
CA LEU A 101 6.01 -4.94 -16.01
C LEU A 101 7.41 -4.65 -15.48
N VAL A 102 7.94 -5.50 -14.61
CA VAL A 102 9.26 -5.32 -14.01
C VAL A 102 10.37 -5.30 -15.06
N GLU A 103 10.35 -6.23 -16.02
CA GLU A 103 11.35 -6.29 -17.08
C GLU A 103 11.28 -5.07 -18.01
N GLU A 104 10.08 -4.68 -18.44
CA GLU A 104 9.90 -3.50 -19.30
C GLU A 104 10.28 -2.21 -18.58
N LEU A 105 9.87 -2.04 -17.32
CA LEU A 105 10.25 -0.88 -16.52
C LEU A 105 11.76 -0.81 -16.31
N ARG A 106 12.43 -1.95 -16.07
CA ARG A 106 13.90 -1.98 -15.96
C ARG A 106 14.58 -1.60 -17.28
N LYS A 107 14.09 -2.10 -18.42
CA LYS A 107 14.59 -1.73 -19.74
C LYS A 107 14.53 -0.21 -19.94
N LYS A 108 13.38 0.40 -19.64
CA LYS A 108 13.25 1.87 -19.75
C LYS A 108 14.16 2.61 -18.78
N LEU A 109 14.36 2.07 -17.58
CA LEU A 109 15.27 2.64 -16.59
C LEU A 109 16.75 2.59 -17.04
N LEU A 110 17.14 1.59 -17.84
CA LEU A 110 18.48 1.52 -18.45
C LEU A 110 18.67 2.50 -19.60
N ASP A 111 17.60 2.84 -20.32
CA ASP A 111 17.63 3.81 -21.42
C ASP A 111 17.67 5.26 -20.93
N ILE A 112 17.19 5.53 -19.70
CA ILE A 112 17.24 6.87 -19.11
C ILE A 112 18.67 7.19 -18.64
N LYS A 113 19.22 8.29 -19.16
CA LYS A 113 20.55 8.77 -18.75
C LYS A 113 20.54 9.29 -17.32
N ALA A 114 21.51 8.89 -16.50
CA ALA A 114 21.61 9.28 -15.10
C ALA A 114 21.85 10.79 -14.87
N GLU A 115 22.36 11.48 -15.89
CA GLU A 115 22.56 12.93 -15.94
C GLU A 115 21.24 13.72 -15.78
N ASN A 116 20.10 13.11 -16.15
CA ASN A 116 18.77 13.70 -15.96
C ASN A 116 18.39 13.87 -14.48
N PHE A 117 19.01 13.10 -13.58
CA PHE A 117 18.65 13.06 -12.17
C PHE A 117 19.81 13.40 -11.23
N THR A 118 21.05 13.31 -11.68
CA THR A 118 22.23 13.48 -10.83
C THR A 118 23.28 14.35 -11.52
N LYS A 119 23.92 15.25 -10.76
CA LYS A 119 25.01 16.10 -11.27
C LYS A 119 26.27 15.31 -11.65
N SER A 120 26.47 14.14 -11.04
CA SER A 120 27.61 13.26 -11.33
C SER A 120 27.47 12.60 -12.71
N GLY A 121 26.24 12.47 -13.23
CA GLY A 121 25.95 11.80 -14.50
C GLY A 121 26.30 10.31 -14.55
N THR A 122 26.75 9.75 -13.42
CA THR A 122 27.24 8.38 -13.30
C THR A 122 26.50 7.68 -12.17
N GLY A 123 26.09 6.43 -12.40
CA GLY A 123 25.50 5.59 -11.36
C GLY A 123 24.29 4.77 -11.83
N SER A 124 23.85 3.91 -10.92
CA SER A 124 22.63 3.13 -11.07
C SER A 124 21.42 4.02 -10.77
N LEU A 125 20.35 3.87 -11.56
CA LEU A 125 19.09 4.55 -11.30
C LEU A 125 18.19 3.65 -10.46
N THR A 126 17.48 4.24 -9.52
CA THR A 126 16.43 3.57 -8.76
C THR A 126 15.08 4.15 -9.15
N MET A 127 14.07 3.29 -9.21
CA MET A 127 12.69 3.64 -9.50
C MET A 127 11.78 3.04 -8.43
N GLN A 128 10.90 3.88 -7.88
CA GLN A 128 9.73 3.45 -7.12
C GLN A 128 8.50 3.67 -7.99
N GLY A 129 7.79 2.61 -8.34
CA GLY A 129 6.53 2.64 -9.09
C GLY A 129 5.34 2.28 -8.19
N ARG A 130 4.18 2.86 -8.46
CA ARG A 130 2.92 2.49 -7.81
C ARG A 130 1.81 2.40 -8.85
N LEU A 131 1.21 1.23 -8.97
CA LEU A 131 -0.11 1.04 -9.55
C LEU A 131 -1.13 1.02 -8.43
N MET A 132 -2.24 1.72 -8.59
CA MET A 132 -3.36 1.66 -7.67
C MET A 132 -4.66 1.55 -8.47
N CYS A 133 -5.49 0.56 -8.15
CA CYS A 133 -6.86 0.47 -8.62
C CYS A 133 -7.82 0.43 -7.43
N GLU A 134 -8.85 1.28 -7.50
CA GLU A 134 -9.85 1.45 -6.45
C GLU A 134 -11.25 1.46 -7.05
N ARG A 135 -12.22 0.94 -6.30
CA ARG A 135 -13.62 0.96 -6.70
C ARG A 135 -14.27 2.24 -6.21
N GLY A 136 -14.71 3.08 -7.14
CA GLY A 136 -15.44 4.30 -6.82
C GLY A 136 -16.86 4.03 -6.32
N ALA A 137 -17.47 5.06 -5.72
CA ALA A 137 -18.87 5.02 -5.26
C ALA A 137 -19.87 4.81 -6.41
N ASP A 138 -19.49 5.18 -7.64
CA ASP A 138 -20.22 4.90 -8.88
C ASP A 138 -20.06 3.47 -9.38
N GLY A 139 -19.41 2.59 -8.60
CA GLY A 139 -19.17 1.19 -8.93
C GLY A 139 -18.08 0.96 -9.97
N HIS A 140 -17.49 2.02 -10.54
CA HIS A 140 -16.45 1.95 -11.55
C HIS A 140 -15.06 1.85 -10.91
N THR A 141 -14.19 1.03 -11.49
CA THR A 141 -12.80 0.96 -11.07
C THR A 141 -12.01 2.10 -11.71
N ARG A 142 -11.26 2.82 -10.89
CA ARG A 142 -10.29 3.83 -11.35
C ARG A 142 -8.89 3.32 -11.09
N ALA A 143 -8.00 3.52 -12.04
CA ALA A 143 -6.60 3.14 -11.92
C ALA A 143 -5.69 4.35 -12.09
N SER A 144 -4.60 4.38 -11.33
CA SER A 144 -3.57 5.43 -11.41
C SER A 144 -2.18 4.85 -11.30
N TRP A 145 -1.24 5.53 -11.97
CA TRP A 145 0.17 5.20 -11.94
C TRP A 145 1.01 6.37 -11.42
N GLN A 146 1.95 6.08 -10.55
CA GLN A 146 2.94 7.03 -10.06
C GLN A 146 4.33 6.40 -10.12
N PHE A 147 5.32 7.16 -10.56
CA PHE A 147 6.71 6.73 -10.63
C PHE A 147 7.59 7.80 -10.02
N ARG A 148 8.62 7.40 -9.27
CA ARG A 148 9.63 8.27 -8.70
C ARG A 148 11.00 7.72 -9.02
N PHE A 149 11.86 8.54 -9.60
CA PHE A 149 13.22 8.18 -9.96
C PHE A 149 14.20 8.89 -9.02
N ASN A 150 15.16 8.14 -8.46
CA ASN A 150 16.15 8.63 -7.48
C ASN A 150 15.54 9.52 -6.38
N GLU A 151 14.32 9.19 -5.96
CA GLU A 151 13.59 9.87 -4.87
C GLU A 151 13.31 11.38 -5.07
N SER A 152 13.50 11.92 -6.27
CA SER A 152 13.55 13.38 -6.49
C SER A 152 12.37 13.93 -7.29
N ILE A 153 11.99 13.27 -8.38
CA ILE A 153 10.98 13.75 -9.33
C ILE A 153 9.87 12.73 -9.46
N THR A 154 8.62 13.19 -9.37
CA THR A 154 7.43 12.33 -9.50
C THR A 154 6.84 12.48 -10.89
N TYR A 155 6.66 11.34 -11.53
CA TYR A 155 5.93 11.19 -12.79
C TYR A 155 4.60 10.51 -12.52
N ARG A 156 3.56 10.91 -13.23
CA ARG A 156 2.25 10.25 -13.19
C ARG A 156 1.81 9.92 -14.59
N PHE A 157 1.30 8.72 -14.77
CA PHE A 157 0.71 8.29 -16.03
C PHE A 157 -0.81 8.16 -15.85
N ASP A 158 -1.55 8.88 -16.68
CA ASP A 158 -3.00 8.76 -16.75
C ASP A 158 -3.38 7.78 -17.87
N PRO A 159 -3.92 6.59 -17.53
CA PRO A 159 -4.22 5.56 -18.52
C PRO A 159 -5.40 5.92 -19.44
N ASN A 160 -6.25 6.88 -19.06
CA ASN A 160 -7.42 7.26 -19.85
C ASN A 160 -7.01 8.15 -21.03
N ASN A 161 -6.16 9.14 -20.78
CA ASN A 161 -5.67 10.05 -21.81
C ASN A 161 -4.32 9.61 -22.41
N ARG A 162 -3.67 8.60 -21.80
CA ARG A 162 -2.36 8.06 -22.19
C ARG A 162 -1.25 9.10 -22.18
N LYS A 163 -1.27 9.98 -21.17
CA LYS A 163 -0.29 11.06 -21.02
C LYS A 163 0.48 10.93 -19.73
N TRP A 164 1.76 11.25 -19.83
CA TRP A 164 2.62 11.46 -18.68
C TRP A 164 2.55 12.91 -18.21
N THR A 165 2.65 13.09 -16.90
CA THR A 165 2.82 14.39 -16.24
C THR A 165 3.98 14.30 -15.27
N VAL A 166 4.62 15.44 -15.00
CA VAL A 166 5.75 15.55 -14.10
C VAL A 166 5.58 16.76 -13.19
N ASP A 167 5.94 16.63 -11.92
CA ASP A 167 5.77 17.67 -10.90
C ASP A 167 6.87 18.76 -10.93
N HIS A 168 8.01 18.48 -11.56
CA HIS A 168 9.19 19.34 -11.57
C HIS A 168 9.73 19.54 -13.00
N SER A 169 10.09 20.77 -13.36
CA SER A 169 10.55 21.13 -14.72
C SER A 169 11.80 20.36 -15.16
N GLY A 170 12.68 20.00 -14.23
CA GLY A 170 13.86 19.17 -14.47
C GLY A 170 13.56 17.75 -14.98
N GLY A 171 12.31 17.28 -14.92
CA GLY A 171 11.92 15.97 -15.42
C GLY A 171 11.32 15.98 -16.84
N GLN A 172 11.24 17.13 -17.52
CA GLN A 172 10.56 17.24 -18.81
C GLN A 172 11.17 16.34 -19.89
N GLN A 173 12.50 16.23 -19.93
CA GLN A 173 13.19 15.39 -20.92
C GLN A 173 12.82 13.91 -20.78
N VAL A 174 12.78 13.40 -19.54
CA VAL A 174 12.38 12.00 -19.27
C VAL A 174 10.89 11.82 -19.53
N LYS A 175 10.06 12.81 -19.19
CA LYS A 175 8.62 12.78 -19.50
C LYS A 175 8.38 12.64 -21.01
N ASP A 176 9.07 13.42 -21.83
CA ASP A 176 8.89 13.40 -23.29
C ASP A 176 9.38 12.09 -23.91
N MET A 177 10.45 11.50 -23.35
CA MET A 177 10.87 10.14 -23.70
C MET A 177 9.79 9.11 -23.37
N LEU A 178 9.20 9.17 -22.17
CA LEU A 178 8.15 8.25 -21.73
C LEU A 178 6.85 8.42 -22.54
N ASP A 179 6.48 9.64 -22.92
CA ASP A 179 5.34 9.91 -23.81
C ASP A 179 5.54 9.33 -25.22
N GLY A 180 6.79 9.30 -25.71
CA GLY A 180 7.13 8.68 -26.99
C GLY A 180 7.12 7.15 -26.97
N ASP A 181 7.08 6.53 -25.80
CA ASP A 181 7.20 5.09 -25.64
C ASP A 181 5.85 4.38 -25.80
N ARG A 182 5.55 3.97 -27.03
CA ARG A 182 4.30 3.27 -27.35
C ARG A 182 4.17 1.92 -26.65
N GLU A 183 5.26 1.17 -26.50
CA GLU A 183 5.24 -0.16 -25.88
C GLU A 183 4.89 -0.06 -24.39
N LEU A 184 5.60 0.81 -23.67
CA LEU A 184 5.32 1.07 -22.26
C LEU A 184 3.90 1.61 -22.08
N THR A 185 3.48 2.56 -22.92
CA THR A 185 2.14 3.14 -22.87
C THR A 185 1.06 2.07 -23.01
N MET A 186 1.18 1.16 -23.98
CA MET A 186 0.21 0.08 -24.18
C MET A 186 0.20 -0.90 -23.01
N LEU A 187 1.36 -1.22 -22.44
CA LEU A 187 1.47 -2.09 -21.28
C LEU A 187 0.77 -1.47 -20.05
N LEU A 188 1.08 -0.21 -19.72
CA LEU A 188 0.47 0.47 -18.58
C LEU A 188 -1.05 0.63 -18.73
N VAL A 189 -1.55 0.89 -19.94
CA VAL A 189 -2.99 0.97 -20.23
C VAL A 189 -3.66 -0.40 -20.08
N ARG A 190 -3.07 -1.47 -20.63
CA ARG A 190 -3.60 -2.82 -20.49
C ARG A 190 -3.67 -3.24 -19.03
N THR A 191 -2.59 -3.01 -18.28
CA THR A 191 -2.53 -3.37 -16.87
C THR A 191 -3.53 -2.57 -16.05
N SER A 192 -3.65 -1.26 -16.26
CA SER A 192 -4.58 -0.42 -15.47
C SER A 192 -6.04 -0.70 -15.77
N ASN A 193 -6.43 -0.69 -17.06
CA ASN A 193 -7.83 -0.75 -17.48
C ASN A 193 -8.34 -2.19 -17.72
N GLY A 194 -7.46 -3.19 -17.69
CA GLY A 194 -7.81 -4.60 -17.85
C GLY A 194 -7.43 -5.39 -16.60
N ASP A 195 -6.13 -5.63 -16.43
CA ASP A 195 -5.64 -6.59 -15.45
C ASP A 195 -5.96 -6.15 -14.01
N CYS A 196 -5.65 -4.91 -13.63
CA CYS A 196 -5.90 -4.37 -12.28
C CYS A 196 -7.39 -4.35 -11.94
N GLN A 197 -8.25 -3.98 -12.90
CA GLN A 197 -9.69 -4.00 -12.71
C GLN A 197 -10.20 -5.44 -12.48
N SER A 198 -9.74 -6.40 -13.27
CA SER A 198 -10.07 -7.82 -13.11
C SER A 198 -9.60 -8.36 -11.76
N TRP A 199 -8.37 -8.05 -11.35
CA TRP A 199 -7.83 -8.47 -10.05
C TRP A 199 -8.58 -7.84 -8.88
N LEU A 200 -8.92 -6.56 -8.95
CA LEU A 200 -9.72 -5.90 -7.91
C LEU A 200 -11.11 -6.54 -7.78
N GLN A 201 -11.73 -6.91 -8.90
CA GLN A 201 -12.99 -7.65 -8.90
C GLN A 201 -12.83 -9.03 -8.24
N GLN A 202 -11.77 -9.77 -8.54
CA GLN A 202 -11.48 -11.04 -7.88
C GLN A 202 -11.28 -10.86 -6.37
N VAL A 203 -10.54 -9.85 -5.93
CA VAL A 203 -10.39 -9.56 -4.48
C VAL A 203 -11.76 -9.23 -3.85
N TRP A 204 -12.59 -8.46 -4.53
CA TRP A 204 -13.93 -8.09 -4.08
C TRP A 204 -14.85 -9.30 -3.90
N GLU A 205 -14.89 -10.20 -4.89
CA GLU A 205 -15.72 -11.42 -4.84
C GLU A 205 -15.37 -12.33 -3.65
N HIS A 206 -14.14 -12.22 -3.13
CA HIS A 206 -13.67 -12.98 -1.99
C HIS A 206 -13.56 -12.15 -0.70
N TRP A 207 -14.07 -10.92 -0.69
CA TRP A 207 -13.97 -10.01 0.45
C TRP A 207 -14.63 -10.54 1.71
N ASP A 208 -15.87 -11.01 1.58
CA ASP A 208 -16.71 -11.39 2.72
C ASP A 208 -16.21 -12.67 3.42
N GLU A 209 -15.71 -13.66 2.67
CA GLU A 209 -15.22 -14.92 3.27
C GLU A 209 -13.94 -14.72 4.13
N THR A 210 -13.26 -13.57 4.03
CA THR A 210 -12.11 -13.23 4.88
C THR A 210 -12.52 -12.51 6.17
N GLN A 211 -13.64 -11.79 6.15
CA GLN A 211 -14.22 -11.17 7.36
C GLN A 211 -14.67 -12.24 8.36
N GLU A 212 -15.23 -13.36 7.87
CA GLU A 212 -15.70 -14.47 8.71
C GLU A 212 -14.58 -15.25 9.42
N THR A 213 -13.33 -15.14 8.95
CA THR A 213 -12.17 -15.79 9.59
C THR A 213 -11.57 -14.94 10.73
N THR A 214 -11.94 -13.67 10.84
CA THR A 214 -11.66 -12.87 12.05
C THR A 214 -12.76 -13.13 13.08
N GLY A 215 -12.87 -14.40 13.50
CA GLY A 215 -13.65 -14.74 14.69
C GLY A 215 -13.17 -13.89 15.85
N ALA A 216 -14.12 -13.28 16.56
CA ALA A 216 -13.89 -12.46 17.75
C ALA A 216 -12.77 -13.03 18.63
N PRO A 217 -11.91 -12.20 19.26
CA PRO A 217 -11.01 -12.71 20.28
C PRO A 217 -11.90 -13.47 21.27
N ALA A 218 -11.62 -14.77 21.45
CA ALA A 218 -12.26 -15.56 22.47
C ALA A 218 -12.00 -14.81 23.78
N THR A 219 -13.01 -14.06 24.22
CA THR A 219 -13.04 -13.48 25.55
C THR A 219 -13.38 -14.66 26.45
N THR A 220 -12.43 -15.56 26.61
CA THR A 220 -12.43 -16.47 27.73
C THR A 220 -12.10 -15.59 28.92
N LEU A 221 -13.15 -15.02 29.50
CA LEU A 221 -13.09 -14.43 30.83
C LEU A 221 -12.80 -15.60 31.79
N HIS A 222 -11.54 -16.02 31.88
CA HIS A 222 -11.08 -16.87 32.96
C HIS A 222 -11.04 -15.99 34.22
N VAL A 223 -12.21 -15.73 34.78
CA VAL A 223 -12.32 -15.51 36.23
C VAL A 223 -12.00 -16.85 36.86
N ALA A 224 -10.70 -17.11 37.04
CA ALA A 224 -10.25 -18.11 37.98
C ALA A 224 -10.64 -17.60 39.36
N LEU A 225 -11.75 -18.13 39.89
CA LEU A 225 -12.15 -17.98 41.27
C LEU A 225 -11.06 -18.65 42.13
N PHE A 226 -10.01 -17.91 42.50
CA PHE A 226 -9.05 -18.36 43.49
C PHE A 226 -9.72 -18.35 44.86
N LYS A 227 -10.34 -19.48 45.23
CA LYS A 227 -10.57 -19.80 46.63
C LYS A 227 -9.19 -20.02 47.27
N GLY A 228 -8.83 -19.12 48.19
CA GLY A 228 -7.56 -19.13 48.89
C GLY A 228 -7.32 -20.46 49.59
N ALA A 229 -6.26 -21.14 49.19
CA ALA A 229 -5.59 -22.14 49.99
C ALA A 229 -4.22 -21.55 50.39
N ALA A 230 -3.95 -21.52 51.69
CA ALA A 230 -2.71 -20.98 52.25
C ALA A 230 -1.50 -21.75 51.71
N ILE A 231 -0.67 -21.09 50.91
CA ILE A 231 0.60 -21.64 50.42
C ILE A 231 1.65 -21.44 51.52
N ARG A 232 2.05 -22.53 52.18
CA ARG A 232 3.24 -22.55 53.03
C ARG A 232 4.49 -22.47 52.14
N PRO A 233 5.47 -21.58 52.43
CA PRO A 233 6.67 -21.49 51.63
C PRO A 233 7.51 -22.77 51.79
N ILE A 234 7.93 -23.33 50.66
CA ILE A 234 8.74 -24.55 50.58
C ILE A 234 10.17 -24.18 51.02
N ALA A 235 10.45 -24.31 52.33
CA ALA A 235 11.77 -24.14 52.92
C ALA A 235 12.83 -25.10 52.35
N SER A 236 12.42 -26.13 51.59
CA SER A 236 13.29 -27.15 51.02
C SER A 236 14.12 -26.69 49.81
N VAL A 237 13.66 -25.71 49.02
CA VAL A 237 14.41 -25.29 47.81
C VAL A 237 15.62 -24.43 48.19
N PHE A 238 15.49 -23.58 49.21
CA PHE A 238 16.59 -22.75 49.70
C PHE A 238 17.74 -23.56 50.31
N LEU A 239 17.44 -24.68 50.99
CA LEU A 239 18.46 -25.56 51.57
C LEU A 239 19.33 -26.24 50.50
N VAL A 240 18.75 -26.62 49.36
CA VAL A 240 19.50 -27.30 48.28
C VAL A 240 20.42 -26.33 47.53
N VAL A 241 19.98 -25.07 47.33
CA VAL A 241 20.80 -24.04 46.69
C VAL A 241 21.98 -23.61 47.60
N LEU A 242 21.76 -23.54 48.91
CA LEU A 242 22.81 -23.16 49.85
C LEU A 242 23.93 -24.21 49.94
N THR A 243 23.59 -25.50 49.94
CA THR A 243 24.59 -26.58 50.01
C THR A 243 25.42 -26.68 48.73
N HIS A 244 24.81 -26.49 47.55
CA HIS A 244 25.56 -26.46 46.29
C HIS A 244 26.53 -25.27 46.23
N SER A 245 26.08 -24.09 46.68
CA SER A 245 26.91 -22.88 46.66
C SER A 245 28.16 -23.01 47.56
N ILE A 246 28.04 -23.64 48.73
CA ILE A 246 29.18 -23.89 49.63
C ILE A 246 30.16 -24.90 49.01
N LEU A 247 29.68 -25.94 48.34
CA LEU A 247 30.53 -26.95 47.70
C LEU A 247 31.40 -26.34 46.59
N PHE A 248 30.82 -25.48 45.76
CA PHE A 248 31.56 -24.78 44.70
C PHE A 248 32.61 -23.81 45.25
N VAL A 249 32.34 -23.13 46.37
CA VAL A 249 33.31 -22.24 47.01
C VAL A 249 34.48 -23.04 47.62
N VAL A 250 34.22 -24.20 48.23
CA VAL A 250 35.28 -25.05 48.79
C VAL A 250 36.16 -25.67 47.68
N GLN A 251 35.58 -26.07 46.54
CA GLN A 251 36.34 -26.61 45.41
C GLN A 251 37.12 -25.54 44.64
N GLY A 252 36.66 -24.28 44.64
CA GLY A 252 37.37 -23.15 43.99
C GLY A 252 38.49 -22.52 44.82
N ILE A 253 38.60 -22.84 46.12
CA ILE A 253 39.67 -22.35 47.01
C ILE A 253 40.87 -23.31 47.06
N VAL A 254 40.74 -24.54 46.53
CA VAL A 254 41.79 -25.58 46.55
C VAL A 254 42.42 -25.82 45.16
N LEU A 255 42.42 -24.81 44.27
CA LEU A 255 43.19 -24.85 43.01
C LEU A 255 44.11 -23.64 42.87
#